data_AF-Q9S4N5-F1
#
_entry.id   AF-Q9S4N5-F1
#
_cell.length_a   1.000
_cell.length_b   1.000
_cell.length_c   1.000
_cell.angle_alpha   90.00
_cell.angle_beta   90.00
_cell.angle_gamma   90.00
#
_symmetry.space_group_name_H-M   'P 1'
#
loop_
_entity.id
_entity.type
_entity.pdbx_description
1 polymer ?
#
loop_
_entity_poly.entity_id
_entity_poly.type
_entity_poly.pdbx_seq_one_letter_code
_entity_poly.pdbx_strand_id
1 'polypeptide(L)'
;HNQTPKWFFCENYNENFPYADRETILKRLESYIKGVLTFVQTQYPGVIYAWDVVNEIVDEGDFRKSIWTKTVGNDFFIKAFEYARKYVADGVALFYNDYETALDWKRDFIIENVLTPLIDKKLVD
;
A
#
# COMPACT_ATOMS: atom_id res chain seq x y z
N HIS A 1 7.58 2.07 2.41
CA HIS A 1 8.86 1.38 2.71
C HIS A 1 9.79 2.28 3.54
N ASN A 2 9.80 3.57 3.26
CA ASN A 2 10.41 4.62 4.09
C ASN A 2 9.36 5.30 4.98
N GLN A 3 9.80 6.08 5.98
CA GLN A 3 8.96 6.95 6.85
C GLN A 3 7.76 6.26 7.53
N THR A 4 7.82 4.95 7.73
CA THR A 4 6.85 4.19 8.52
C THR A 4 7.55 3.72 9.80
N PRO A 5 7.02 4.01 11.00
CA PRO A 5 7.71 3.67 12.22
C PRO A 5 7.79 2.15 12.41
N LYS A 6 8.97 1.65 12.80
CA LYS A 6 9.25 0.20 12.93
C LYS A 6 8.30 -0.49 13.91
N TRP A 7 7.92 0.18 15.00
CA TRP A 7 7.03 -0.40 16.02
C TRP A 7 5.71 -0.91 15.44
N PHE A 8 5.22 -0.33 14.34
CA PHE A 8 3.99 -0.77 13.67
C PHE A 8 4.09 -2.21 13.17
N PHE A 9 5.29 -2.70 12.90
CA PHE A 9 5.54 -4.04 12.40
C PHE A 9 5.93 -5.04 13.48
N CYS A 10 6.15 -4.58 14.71
CA CYS A 10 6.64 -5.42 15.79
C CYS A 10 5.51 -5.92 16.70
N GLU A 11 5.74 -7.06 17.33
CA GLU A 11 4.87 -7.58 18.39
C GLU A 11 4.68 -6.54 19.49
N ASN A 12 3.46 -6.46 20.04
CA ASN A 12 3.11 -5.52 21.11
C ASN A 12 3.43 -4.04 20.83
N TYR A 13 3.57 -3.66 19.54
CA TYR A 13 3.93 -2.30 19.13
C TYR A 13 5.24 -1.80 19.78
N ASN A 14 6.21 -2.69 19.99
CA ASN A 14 7.51 -2.36 20.56
C ASN A 14 8.61 -2.65 19.54
N GLU A 15 9.34 -1.63 19.09
CA GLU A 15 10.37 -1.75 18.06
C GLU A 15 11.57 -2.65 18.42
N ASN A 16 11.71 -3.00 19.71
CA ASN A 16 12.71 -3.94 20.22
C ASN A 16 12.25 -5.41 20.14
N PHE A 17 10.97 -5.65 19.89
CA PHE A 17 10.42 -7.01 19.77
C PHE A 17 10.50 -7.52 18.33
N PRO A 18 10.36 -8.85 18.12
CA PRO A 18 10.29 -9.43 16.78
C PRO A 18 9.17 -8.82 15.94
N TYR A 19 9.25 -9.02 14.61
CA TYR A 19 8.14 -8.67 13.75
C TYR A 19 6.92 -9.53 14.07
N ALA A 20 5.75 -8.90 14.09
CA ALA A 20 4.49 -9.61 14.20
C ALA A 20 4.25 -10.46 12.94
N ASP A 21 3.41 -11.48 13.08
CA ASP A 21 3.05 -12.36 11.98
C ASP A 21 2.28 -11.62 10.87
N ARG A 22 2.25 -12.25 9.68
CA ARG A 22 1.57 -11.72 8.48
C ARG A 22 0.12 -11.33 8.74
N GLU A 23 -0.65 -12.16 9.42
CA GLU A 23 -2.08 -11.90 9.66
C GLU A 23 -2.28 -10.71 10.59
N THR A 24 -1.41 -10.56 11.59
CA THR A 24 -1.39 -9.40 12.46
C THR A 24 -1.07 -8.12 11.66
N ILE A 25 -0.08 -8.15 10.77
CA ILE A 25 0.25 -6.98 9.93
C ILE A 25 -0.87 -6.64 8.94
N LEU A 26 -1.51 -7.64 8.33
CA LEU A 26 -2.66 -7.41 7.44
C LEU A 26 -3.84 -6.76 8.17
N LYS A 27 -4.15 -7.21 9.40
CA LYS A 27 -5.18 -6.55 10.25
C LYS A 27 -4.80 -5.11 10.60
N ARG A 28 -3.53 -4.86 10.91
CA ARG A 28 -3.05 -3.49 11.19
C ARG A 28 -3.14 -2.60 9.94
N LEU A 29 -2.78 -3.12 8.77
CA LEU A 29 -2.87 -2.42 7.49
C LEU A 29 -4.33 -2.06 7.16
N GLU A 30 -5.25 -3.02 7.24
CA GLU A 30 -6.69 -2.77 7.02
C GLU A 30 -7.23 -1.74 8.02
N SER A 31 -6.88 -1.87 9.30
CA SER A 31 -7.29 -0.94 10.36
C SER A 31 -6.79 0.48 10.09
N TYR A 32 -5.52 0.63 9.70
CA TYR A 32 -4.94 1.93 9.37
C TYR A 32 -5.61 2.57 8.16
N ILE A 33 -5.75 1.83 7.04
CA ILE A 33 -6.39 2.32 5.82
C ILE A 33 -7.83 2.73 6.12
N LYS A 34 -8.60 1.88 6.80
CA LYS A 34 -9.97 2.20 7.23
C LYS A 34 -9.99 3.49 8.06
N GLY A 35 -9.14 3.59 9.08
CA GLY A 35 -9.11 4.74 9.99
C GLY A 35 -8.80 6.05 9.27
N VAL A 36 -7.78 6.08 8.42
CA VAL A 36 -7.38 7.27 7.66
C VAL A 36 -8.47 7.69 6.69
N LEU A 37 -8.94 6.75 5.84
CA LEU A 37 -9.94 7.06 4.82
C LEU A 37 -11.24 7.53 5.45
N THR A 38 -11.76 6.80 6.45
CA THR A 38 -13.01 7.18 7.12
C THR A 38 -12.89 8.50 7.88
N PHE A 39 -11.77 8.74 8.58
CA PHE A 39 -11.55 10.00 9.28
C PHE A 39 -11.56 11.19 8.32
N VAL A 40 -10.77 11.13 7.24
CA VAL A 40 -10.65 12.26 6.31
C VAL A 40 -11.97 12.50 5.58
N GLN A 41 -12.66 11.45 5.13
CA GLN A 41 -13.97 11.59 4.48
C GLN A 41 -15.02 12.19 5.42
N THR A 42 -14.99 11.84 6.71
CA THR A 42 -15.94 12.34 7.70
C THR A 42 -15.67 13.80 8.07
N GLN A 43 -14.41 14.15 8.31
CA GLN A 43 -14.04 15.47 8.82
C GLN A 43 -13.84 16.50 7.69
N TYR A 44 -13.46 16.05 6.50
CA TYR A 44 -13.09 16.89 5.35
C TYR A 44 -13.67 16.34 4.03
N PRO A 45 -15.01 16.19 3.92
CA PRO A 45 -15.63 15.61 2.74
C PRO A 45 -15.32 16.42 1.47
N GLY A 46 -15.01 15.71 0.38
CA GLY A 46 -14.76 16.30 -0.94
C GLY A 46 -13.41 16.99 -1.13
N VAL A 47 -12.54 17.02 -0.11
CA VAL A 47 -11.20 17.63 -0.21
C VAL A 47 -10.22 16.72 -0.97
N ILE A 48 -10.31 15.41 -0.73
CA ILE A 48 -9.40 14.44 -1.34
C ILE A 48 -10.02 13.91 -2.63
N TYR A 49 -9.30 14.07 -3.75
CA TYR A 49 -9.69 13.52 -5.05
C TYR A 49 -8.97 12.20 -5.38
N ALA A 50 -7.81 11.95 -4.78
CA ALA A 50 -7.04 10.72 -4.99
C ALA A 50 -6.17 10.35 -3.77
N TRP A 51 -5.81 9.07 -3.68
CA TRP A 51 -4.88 8.53 -2.70
C TRP A 51 -3.79 7.71 -3.37
N ASP A 52 -2.53 8.00 -3.05
CA ASP A 52 -1.42 7.07 -3.30
C ASP A 52 -1.51 5.94 -2.28
N VAL A 53 -2.11 4.82 -2.66
CA VAL A 53 -2.35 3.69 -1.74
C VAL A 53 -1.03 3.00 -1.39
N VAL A 54 -0.13 2.90 -2.37
CA VAL A 54 1.17 2.24 -2.24
C VAL A 54 2.22 3.05 -3.00
N ASN A 55 3.38 3.25 -2.35
CA ASN A 55 4.45 4.11 -2.86
C ASN A 55 5.77 3.35 -3.05
N GLU A 56 6.31 3.41 -4.27
CA GLU A 56 7.68 3.05 -4.66
C GLU A 56 8.08 1.61 -4.29
N ILE A 57 7.35 0.64 -4.83
CA ILE A 57 7.56 -0.78 -4.50
C ILE A 57 8.43 -1.51 -5.51
N VAL A 58 8.94 -0.84 -6.54
CA VAL A 58 9.81 -1.42 -7.56
C VAL A 58 11.21 -0.84 -7.43
N ASP A 59 12.22 -1.72 -7.39
CA ASP A 59 13.62 -1.34 -7.29
C ASP A 59 14.53 -2.44 -7.87
N GLU A 60 15.66 -2.06 -8.48
CA GLU A 60 16.66 -3.01 -9.02
C GLU A 60 16.10 -4.16 -9.89
N GLY A 61 15.00 -3.92 -10.62
CA GLY A 61 14.35 -4.92 -11.48
C GLY A 61 13.49 -5.97 -10.75
N ASP A 62 13.14 -5.74 -9.49
CA ASP A 62 12.27 -6.59 -8.68
C ASP A 62 11.39 -5.74 -7.73
N PHE A 63 10.55 -6.39 -6.93
CA PHE A 63 9.90 -5.75 -5.79
C PHE A 63 10.93 -5.31 -4.75
N ARG A 64 10.79 -4.07 -4.29
CA ARG A 64 11.63 -3.47 -3.25
C ARG A 64 11.61 -4.30 -1.97
N LYS A 65 12.79 -4.67 -1.50
CA LYS A 65 12.98 -5.29 -0.18
C LYS A 65 12.66 -4.26 0.91
N SER A 66 11.65 -4.55 1.73
CA SER A 66 11.15 -3.65 2.77
C SER A 66 10.56 -4.44 3.94
N ILE A 67 10.21 -3.76 5.04
CA ILE A 67 9.52 -4.43 6.16
C ILE A 67 8.17 -5.00 5.70
N TRP A 68 7.49 -4.36 4.74
CA TRP A 68 6.26 -4.87 4.15
C TRP A 68 6.45 -6.20 3.42
N THR A 69 7.42 -6.29 2.51
CA THR A 69 7.72 -7.54 1.78
C THR A 69 8.31 -8.61 2.70
N LYS A 70 8.99 -8.22 3.78
CA LYS A 70 9.50 -9.14 4.81
C LYS A 70 8.40 -9.74 5.70
N THR A 71 7.38 -8.95 6.06
CA THR A 71 6.36 -9.37 7.05
C THR A 71 5.11 -9.94 6.39
N VAL A 72 4.69 -9.36 5.27
CA VAL A 72 3.54 -9.83 4.50
C VAL A 72 4.03 -10.67 3.34
N GLY A 73 4.82 -10.08 2.44
CA GLY A 73 5.22 -10.70 1.16
C GLY A 73 4.95 -9.74 0.00
N ASN A 74 5.28 -10.16 -1.22
CA ASN A 74 5.13 -9.29 -2.40
C ASN A 74 3.67 -8.95 -2.72
N ASP A 75 2.69 -9.68 -2.20
CA ASP A 75 1.26 -9.41 -2.40
C ASP A 75 0.67 -8.36 -1.45
N PHE A 76 1.50 -7.73 -0.59
CA PHE A 76 1.02 -6.71 0.35
C PHE A 76 0.34 -5.52 -0.35
N PHE A 77 0.79 -5.15 -1.55
CA PHE A 77 0.21 -4.04 -2.29
C PHE A 77 -1.21 -4.36 -2.73
N ILE A 78 -1.47 -5.58 -3.23
CA ILE A 78 -2.81 -6.04 -3.60
C ILE A 78 -3.73 -5.94 -2.37
N LYS A 79 -3.25 -6.37 -1.20
CA LYS A 79 -4.02 -6.25 0.05
C LYS A 79 -4.30 -4.80 0.44
N ALA A 80 -3.32 -3.91 0.34
CA ALA A 80 -3.53 -2.49 0.59
C ALA A 80 -4.63 -1.91 -0.32
N PHE A 81 -4.60 -2.24 -1.61
CA PHE A 81 -5.61 -1.80 -2.57
C PHE A 81 -6.99 -2.45 -2.36
N GLU A 82 -7.06 -3.73 -2.00
CA GLU A 82 -8.32 -4.39 -1.59
C GLU A 82 -8.97 -3.65 -0.41
N TYR A 83 -8.18 -3.28 0.61
CA TYR A 83 -8.66 -2.53 1.76
C TYR A 83 -9.02 -1.08 1.38
N ALA A 84 -8.22 -0.41 0.57
CA ALA A 84 -8.51 0.95 0.14
C ALA A 84 -9.81 1.01 -0.66
N ARG A 85 -10.00 0.11 -1.63
CA ARG A 85 -11.23 0.05 -2.44
C ARG A 85 -12.48 -0.22 -1.59
N LYS A 86 -12.35 -0.96 -0.49
CA LYS A 86 -13.45 -1.22 0.46
C LYS A 86 -13.91 0.02 1.23
N TYR A 87 -13.04 1.01 1.42
CA TYR A 87 -13.28 2.16 2.31
C TYR A 87 -13.16 3.54 1.64
N VAL A 88 -12.75 3.60 0.38
CA VAL A 88 -12.65 4.85 -0.38
C VAL A 88 -14.04 5.43 -0.63
N ALA A 89 -14.16 6.76 -0.63
CA ALA A 89 -15.39 7.45 -0.97
C ALA A 89 -15.63 7.43 -2.49
N ASP A 90 -16.91 7.51 -2.88
CA ASP A 90 -17.29 7.57 -4.30
C ASP A 90 -16.60 8.74 -5.01
N GLY A 91 -16.05 8.45 -6.20
CA GLY A 91 -15.35 9.45 -7.02
C GLY A 91 -13.93 9.80 -6.58
N VAL A 92 -13.41 9.20 -5.49
CA VAL A 92 -12.01 9.36 -5.08
C VAL A 92 -11.18 8.23 -5.69
N ALA A 93 -10.11 8.61 -6.40
CA ALA A 93 -9.28 7.69 -7.16
C ALA A 93 -8.18 7.03 -6.30
N LEU A 94 -7.78 5.81 -6.65
CA LEU A 94 -6.73 5.05 -5.96
C LEU A 94 -5.53 4.84 -6.89
N PHE A 95 -4.38 5.40 -6.51
CA PHE A 95 -3.18 5.44 -7.32
C PHE A 95 -2.08 4.54 -6.75
N TYR A 96 -1.31 3.96 -7.68
CA TYR A 96 0.04 3.47 -7.41
C TYR A 96 1.02 4.58 -7.79
N ASN A 97 1.94 4.95 -6.89
CA ASN A 97 2.92 6.00 -7.14
C ASN A 97 4.36 5.47 -7.09
N ASP A 98 5.20 5.90 -8.03
CA ASP A 98 6.63 5.55 -8.08
C ASP A 98 7.43 6.63 -8.85
N TYR A 99 8.74 6.69 -8.63
CA TYR A 99 9.67 7.57 -9.35
C TYR A 99 10.36 6.82 -10.50
N GLU A 100 11.04 7.54 -11.39
CA GLU A 100 11.81 6.95 -12.52
C GLU A 100 10.98 6.03 -13.45
N THR A 101 9.67 6.27 -13.52
CA THR A 101 8.73 5.48 -14.33
C THR A 101 8.92 5.61 -15.84
N ALA A 102 9.83 6.50 -16.29
CA ALA A 102 10.23 6.61 -17.68
C ALA A 102 11.40 5.68 -18.07
N LEU A 103 12.09 5.05 -17.10
CA LEU A 103 13.11 4.05 -17.39
C LEU A 103 12.41 2.79 -17.91
N ASP A 104 12.80 2.30 -19.09
CA ASP A 104 12.12 1.19 -19.76
C ASP A 104 11.93 -0.03 -18.85
N TRP A 105 13.01 -0.49 -18.20
CA TRP A 105 12.95 -1.65 -17.31
C TRP A 105 11.98 -1.44 -16.13
N LYS A 106 11.91 -0.23 -15.57
CA LYS A 106 11.10 0.06 -14.39
C LYS A 106 9.64 0.23 -14.79
N ARG A 107 9.39 0.95 -15.88
CA ARG A 107 8.08 1.10 -16.50
C ARG A 107 7.45 -0.26 -16.78
N ASP A 108 8.18 -1.11 -17.48
CA ASP A 108 7.67 -2.41 -17.94
C ASP A 108 7.39 -3.32 -16.74
N PHE A 109 8.27 -3.33 -15.73
CA PHE A 109 8.03 -4.06 -14.49
C PHE A 109 6.78 -3.55 -13.75
N ILE A 110 6.62 -2.23 -13.61
CA ILE A 110 5.45 -1.61 -12.96
C ILE A 110 4.17 -2.00 -13.70
N ILE A 111 4.15 -1.89 -15.03
CA ILE A 111 2.98 -2.25 -15.84
C ILE A 111 2.63 -3.72 -15.62
N GLU A 112 3.58 -4.62 -15.82
CA GLU A 112 3.33 -6.06 -15.82
C GLU A 112 3.02 -6.63 -14.43
N ASN A 113 3.77 -6.21 -13.41
CA ASN A 113 3.77 -6.87 -12.11
C ASN A 113 3.00 -6.10 -11.02
N VAL A 114 2.69 -4.82 -11.25
CA VAL A 114 1.94 -3.99 -10.31
C VAL A 114 0.59 -3.59 -10.87
N LEU A 115 0.57 -2.88 -12.01
CA LEU A 115 -0.66 -2.30 -12.55
C LEU A 115 -1.58 -3.35 -13.15
N THR A 116 -1.08 -4.27 -14.00
CA THR A 116 -1.90 -5.31 -14.61
C THR A 116 -2.69 -6.12 -13.57
N PRO A 117 -2.08 -6.68 -12.49
CA PRO A 117 -2.82 -7.38 -11.45
C PRO A 117 -3.88 -6.53 -10.72
N LEU A 118 -3.62 -5.23 -10.51
CA LEU A 118 -4.57 -4.32 -9.86
C LEU A 118 -5.73 -3.97 -10.80
N ILE A 119 -5.44 -3.73 -12.08
CA ILE A 119 -6.44 -3.42 -13.12
C ILE A 119 -7.36 -4.62 -13.34
N ASP A 120 -6.81 -5.84 -13.46
CA ASP A 120 -7.59 -7.07 -13.63
C ASP A 120 -8.58 -7.29 -12.48
N LYS A 121 -8.20 -6.85 -11.27
CA LYS A 121 -9.03 -6.90 -10.05
C LYS A 121 -9.90 -5.66 -9.85
N LYS A 122 -9.80 -4.64 -10.72
CA LYS A 122 -10.50 -3.34 -10.62
C LYS A 122 -10.23 -2.62 -9.30
N LEU A 123 -8.97 -2.65 -8.86
CA LEU A 123 -8.56 -2.10 -7.58
C LEU A 123 -7.91 -0.72 -7.69
N VAL A 124 -7.27 -0.40 -8.81
CA VAL A 124 -6.60 0.88 -9.10
C VAL A 124 -7.43 1.69 -10.10
N ASP A 125 -7.33 3.03 -10.04
CA ASP A 125 -7.94 3.97 -10.99
C ASP A 125 -6.89 4.64 -11.90
#